data_AF-A0A9D4FKA8-F1
#
_entry.id   AF-A0A9D4FKA8-F1
#
_cell.length_a   1.000
_cell.length_b   1.000
_cell.length_c   1.000
_cell.angle_alpha   90.00
_cell.angle_beta   90.00
_cell.angle_gamma   90.00
#
_symmetry.space_group_name_H-M   'P 1'
#
loop_
_entity.id
_entity.type
_entity.pdbx_description
1 polymer ?
#
loop_
_entity_poly.entity_id
_entity_poly.type
_entity_poly.pdbx_seq_one_letter_code
_entity_poly.pdbx_strand_id
1 'polypeptide(L)'
;MATNINLFTDKEATNWFKACIALNVTKEGLTNFLEKELQKVHSVVGTSCGKCCIEKLIKCPTLKYCKKTKGNNCIFHKSQQPQHCQICDKVKQNIVTLHRYGGPSWRNTHAENWAHDYWEIGKCFLPLDGYSSVSSVQESDFNGVISIMLNCLHFQTCLSSACISPPPPDDACLLEKVRQIGRVVRHTSDCKVTDADLQEYFQTLSTLLVDPNCLQHDPSSTIACARLRDLQNDRLSIKELGDLLKEAYRTLVLAKEAGERFSLEAERTLEQVTKAGERRLKSATHAGQQRLKIKTKVGESTYLRTSH
;
A
#
# COMPACT_ATOMS: atom_id res chain seq x y z
N MET A 1 -12.74 -22.49 -10.70
CA MET A 1 -14.18 -22.67 -10.51
C MET A 1 -14.74 -21.35 -9.99
N ALA A 2 -15.45 -20.60 -10.83
CA ALA A 2 -16.12 -19.37 -10.40
C ALA A 2 -17.44 -19.77 -9.74
N THR A 3 -17.51 -19.68 -8.40
CA THR A 3 -18.75 -19.88 -7.67
C THR A 3 -19.69 -18.75 -8.05
N ASN A 4 -20.83 -19.08 -8.66
CA ASN A 4 -21.88 -18.13 -8.98
C ASN A 4 -22.47 -17.62 -7.65
N ILE A 5 -21.91 -16.52 -7.10
CA ILE A 5 -22.46 -15.86 -5.92
C ILE A 5 -23.75 -15.20 -6.37
N ASN A 6 -24.89 -15.79 -6.00
CA ASN A 6 -26.19 -15.19 -6.22
C ASN A 6 -26.39 -14.10 -5.15
N LEU A 7 -25.82 -12.91 -5.46
CA LEU A 7 -25.71 -11.73 -4.60
C LEU A 7 -26.98 -11.36 -3.83
N PHE A 8 -28.15 -11.72 -4.37
CA PHE A 8 -29.46 -11.32 -3.85
C PHE A 8 -30.13 -12.40 -2.98
N THR A 9 -29.52 -13.57 -2.82
CA THR A 9 -30.06 -14.67 -1.99
C THR A 9 -29.14 -15.08 -0.84
N ASP A 10 -27.85 -14.76 -0.92
CA ASP A 10 -26.89 -14.99 0.17
C ASP A 10 -26.79 -13.74 1.06
N LYS A 11 -27.29 -13.87 2.29
CA LYS A 11 -27.30 -12.79 3.28
C LYS A 11 -25.88 -12.35 3.67
N GLU A 12 -24.95 -13.28 3.82
CA GLU A 12 -23.57 -12.97 4.21
C GLU A 12 -22.81 -12.27 3.09
N ALA A 13 -23.11 -12.62 1.83
CA ALA A 13 -22.61 -11.89 0.67
C ALA A 13 -23.17 -10.46 0.63
N THR A 14 -24.47 -10.29 0.88
CA THR A 14 -25.10 -8.96 0.98
C THR A 14 -24.47 -8.12 2.10
N ASN A 15 -24.17 -8.73 3.23
CA ASN A 15 -23.50 -8.07 4.35
C ASN A 15 -22.07 -7.64 4.00
N TRP A 16 -21.32 -8.48 3.29
CA TRP A 16 -20.01 -8.11 2.79
C TRP A 16 -20.08 -6.88 1.86
N PHE A 17 -21.07 -6.83 0.98
CA PHE A 17 -21.33 -5.66 0.14
C PHE A 17 -21.63 -4.40 0.96
N LYS A 18 -22.49 -4.49 1.97
CA LYS A 18 -22.75 -3.36 2.89
C LYS A 18 -21.47 -2.92 3.60
N ALA A 19 -20.62 -3.85 4.04
CA ALA A 19 -19.34 -3.53 4.64
C ALA A 19 -18.43 -2.75 3.67
N CYS A 20 -18.36 -3.15 2.40
CA CYS A 20 -17.62 -2.42 1.36
C CYS A 20 -18.14 -0.98 1.18
N ILE A 21 -19.47 -0.77 1.12
CA ILE A 21 -20.03 0.59 1.08
C ILE A 21 -19.65 1.36 2.35
N ALA A 22 -19.79 0.74 3.52
CA ALA A 22 -19.53 1.38 4.80
C ALA A 22 -18.10 1.92 4.87
N LEU A 23 -17.12 1.17 4.34
CA LEU A 23 -15.74 1.63 4.20
C LEU A 23 -15.64 2.86 3.30
N ASN A 24 -16.30 2.86 2.13
CA ASN A 24 -16.27 4.02 1.23
C ASN A 24 -16.98 5.25 1.82
N VAL A 25 -18.14 5.08 2.45
CA VAL A 25 -18.86 6.15 3.16
C VAL A 25 -18.00 6.74 4.27
N THR A 26 -17.31 5.88 5.03
CA THR A 26 -16.38 6.33 6.07
C THR A 26 -15.22 7.12 5.48
N LYS A 27 -14.59 6.61 4.40
CA LYS A 27 -13.53 7.33 3.67
C LYS A 27 -14.00 8.73 3.22
N GLU A 28 -15.18 8.82 2.61
CA GLU A 28 -15.77 10.09 2.18
C GLU A 28 -15.96 11.05 3.36
N GLY A 29 -16.46 10.55 4.50
CA GLY A 29 -16.63 11.32 5.73
C GLY A 29 -15.32 11.88 6.30
N LEU A 30 -14.23 11.14 6.16
CA LEU A 30 -12.90 11.51 6.68
C LEU A 30 -12.10 12.41 5.74
N THR A 31 -12.43 12.45 4.45
CA THR A 31 -11.60 13.08 3.40
C THR A 31 -11.33 14.56 3.68
N ASN A 32 -12.38 15.35 3.91
CA ASN A 32 -12.25 16.79 4.14
C ASN A 32 -11.50 17.12 5.44
N PHE A 33 -11.71 16.31 6.49
CA PHE A 33 -10.95 16.44 7.73
C PHE A 33 -9.46 16.16 7.48
N LEU A 34 -9.14 15.06 6.80
CA LEU A 34 -7.77 14.67 6.51
C LEU A 34 -7.03 15.73 5.70
N GLU A 35 -7.66 16.32 4.68
CA GLU A 35 -7.06 17.40 3.90
C GLU A 35 -6.73 18.63 4.75
N LYS A 36 -7.69 19.10 5.56
CA LYS A 36 -7.48 20.26 6.43
C LYS A 36 -6.34 20.02 7.42
N GLU A 37 -6.29 18.85 8.03
CA GLU A 37 -5.23 18.51 8.99
C GLU A 37 -3.88 18.29 8.30
N LEU A 38 -3.83 17.68 7.11
CA LEU A 38 -2.59 17.56 6.35
C LEU A 38 -2.05 18.92 5.90
N GLN A 39 -2.91 19.89 5.60
CA GLN A 39 -2.47 21.28 5.34
C GLN A 39 -1.85 21.94 6.58
N LYS A 40 -2.36 21.66 7.78
CA LYS A 40 -1.73 22.10 9.04
C LYS A 40 -0.39 21.43 9.27
N VAL A 41 -0.32 20.11 9.06
CA VAL A 41 0.95 19.36 9.10
C VAL A 41 1.94 19.95 8.11
N HIS A 42 1.52 20.21 6.88
CA HIS A 42 2.33 20.84 5.84
C HIS A 42 2.83 22.22 6.26
N SER A 43 2.01 23.02 6.94
CA SER A 43 2.42 24.34 7.44
C SER A 43 3.47 24.25 8.56
N VAL A 44 3.41 23.21 9.40
CA VAL A 44 4.39 22.96 10.48
C VAL A 44 5.69 22.36 9.93
N VAL A 45 5.57 21.42 8.99
CA VAL A 45 6.69 20.74 8.34
C VAL A 45 7.40 21.69 7.38
N GLY A 46 6.64 22.48 6.64
CA GLY A 46 7.03 23.33 5.53
C GLY A 46 7.10 24.81 5.89
N THR A 47 8.09 25.21 6.70
CA THR A 47 8.59 26.58 6.63
C THR A 47 9.46 26.70 5.38
N SER A 48 8.99 27.51 4.42
CA SER A 48 9.46 27.56 3.04
C SER A 48 10.96 27.80 2.87
N CYS A 49 11.54 27.01 1.95
CA CYS A 49 12.76 27.37 1.24
C CYS A 49 12.38 28.03 -0.08
N GLY A 50 12.03 29.33 -0.07
CA GLY A 50 11.82 30.10 -1.31
C GLY A 50 13.07 30.20 -2.21
N LYS A 51 14.21 29.65 -1.75
CA LYS A 51 15.51 29.60 -2.41
C LYS A 51 15.94 28.19 -2.83
N CYS A 52 15.06 27.21 -2.70
CA CYS A 52 15.38 25.85 -3.10
C CYS A 52 15.45 25.82 -4.61
N CYS A 53 16.69 25.81 -5.08
CA CYS A 53 17.13 25.67 -6.46
C CYS A 53 16.73 24.30 -7.06
N ILE A 54 15.52 23.78 -6.79
CA ILE A 54 15.05 22.53 -7.40
C ILE A 54 14.77 22.77 -8.89
N GLU A 55 14.27 23.95 -9.26
CA GLU A 55 14.25 24.40 -10.67
C GLU A 55 15.65 24.59 -11.28
N LYS A 56 16.67 24.80 -10.44
CA LYS A 56 18.09 24.90 -10.82
C LYS A 56 18.88 23.63 -10.47
N LEU A 57 18.22 22.48 -10.30
CA LEU A 57 18.92 21.20 -10.43
C LEU A 57 19.47 21.20 -11.85
N ILE A 58 20.79 21.31 -11.96
CA ILE A 58 21.51 21.34 -13.22
C ILE A 58 21.00 20.13 -14.02
N LYS A 59 20.26 20.40 -15.11
CA LYS A 59 19.81 19.36 -16.03
C LYS A 59 21.07 18.63 -16.48
N CYS A 60 21.18 17.36 -16.10
CA CYS A 60 22.35 16.53 -16.43
C CYS A 60 22.64 16.70 -17.94
N PRO A 61 23.83 17.23 -18.33
CA PRO A 61 24.13 17.52 -19.74
C PRO A 61 24.03 16.29 -20.64
N THR A 62 24.05 15.09 -20.06
CA THR A 62 23.95 13.79 -20.72
C THR A 62 22.57 13.13 -20.58
N LEU A 63 21.51 13.90 -20.29
CA LEU A 63 20.10 13.45 -20.15
C LEU A 63 19.62 12.51 -21.28
N LYS A 64 20.13 12.68 -22.51
CA LYS A 64 19.82 11.82 -23.66
C LYS A 64 20.37 10.39 -23.53
N TYR A 65 21.45 10.20 -22.75
CA TYR A 65 22.15 8.93 -22.55
C TYR A 65 21.78 8.24 -21.22
N CYS A 66 21.34 8.99 -20.20
CA CYS A 66 20.89 8.44 -18.92
C CYS A 66 19.58 7.64 -19.03
N LYS A 67 18.67 7.98 -19.95
CA LYS A 67 17.41 7.23 -20.15
C LYS A 67 17.62 5.78 -20.59
N LYS A 68 18.80 5.41 -21.09
CA LYS A 68 19.10 4.07 -21.62
C LYS A 68 19.73 3.10 -20.62
N THR A 69 20.09 3.54 -19.42
CA THR A 69 20.66 2.64 -18.40
C THR A 69 19.65 2.44 -17.27
N LYS A 70 19.05 1.24 -17.22
CA LYS A 70 18.41 0.73 -16.01
C LYS A 70 19.51 0.62 -14.94
N GLY A 71 19.62 1.62 -14.08
CA GLY A 71 20.55 1.64 -12.96
C GLY A 71 21.32 2.96 -12.85
N ASN A 72 21.37 3.51 -11.63
CA ASN A 72 21.98 4.76 -11.18
C ASN A 72 23.52 4.90 -11.41
N ASN A 73 24.04 4.53 -12.58
CA ASN A 73 25.49 4.46 -12.84
C ASN A 73 26.07 5.69 -13.56
N CYS A 74 25.32 6.77 -13.70
CA CYS A 74 25.88 8.02 -14.22
C CYS A 74 26.88 8.61 -13.21
N ILE A 75 28.11 8.89 -13.65
CA ILE A 75 29.16 9.48 -12.82
C ILE A 75 28.70 10.84 -12.24
N PHE A 76 27.90 11.61 -12.99
CA PHE A 76 27.27 12.84 -12.51
C PHE A 76 26.30 12.60 -11.33
N HIS A 77 25.52 11.52 -11.36
CA HIS A 77 24.63 11.12 -10.25
C HIS A 77 25.38 10.40 -9.11
N LYS A 78 26.59 9.89 -9.34
CA LYS A 78 27.47 9.30 -8.32
C LYS A 78 28.31 10.37 -7.59
N SER A 79 28.71 11.43 -8.28
CA SER A 79 29.60 12.48 -7.76
C SER A 79 28.88 13.72 -7.23
N GLN A 80 27.57 13.84 -7.46
CA GLN A 80 26.72 14.78 -6.74
C GLN A 80 25.88 13.99 -5.75
N GLN A 81 26.33 13.90 -4.50
CA GLN A 81 25.34 13.96 -3.43
C GLN A 81 24.54 15.23 -3.72
N PRO A 82 23.21 15.17 -3.91
CA PRO A 82 22.44 16.40 -3.95
C PRO A 82 22.91 17.17 -2.72
N GLN A 83 23.41 18.40 -2.89
CA GLN A 83 23.48 19.30 -1.76
C GLN A 83 22.02 19.55 -1.41
N HIS A 84 21.43 18.61 -0.67
CA HIS A 84 20.14 18.76 -0.04
C HIS A 84 20.29 20.08 0.71
N CYS A 85 19.46 21.06 0.35
CA CYS A 85 19.52 22.29 1.11
C CYS A 85 19.15 21.92 2.57
N GLN A 86 19.69 22.67 3.53
CA GLN A 86 19.41 22.44 4.95
C GLN A 86 17.91 22.40 5.27
N ILE A 87 17.06 23.04 4.44
CA ILE A 87 15.61 23.05 4.60
C ILE A 87 14.97 21.72 4.15
N CYS A 88 15.45 21.08 3.07
CA CYS A 88 14.98 19.75 2.67
C CYS A 88 15.31 18.70 3.75
N ASP A 89 16.48 18.82 4.38
CA ASP A 89 16.86 17.94 5.49
C ASP A 89 15.99 18.19 6.73
N LYS A 90 15.66 19.46 7.03
CA LYS A 90 14.76 19.81 8.13
C LYS A 90 13.33 19.32 7.88
N VAL A 91 12.81 19.50 6.67
CA VAL A 91 11.50 18.95 6.25
C VAL A 91 11.50 17.43 6.39
N LYS A 92 12.53 16.75 5.89
CA LYS A 92 12.70 15.30 6.04
C LYS A 92 12.72 14.86 7.50
N GLN A 93 13.48 15.56 8.35
CA GLN A 93 13.53 15.31 9.79
C GLN A 93 12.15 15.50 10.43
N ASN A 94 11.44 16.57 10.08
CA ASN A 94 10.09 16.82 10.59
C ASN A 94 9.08 15.74 10.16
N ILE A 95 9.18 15.24 8.92
CA ILE A 95 8.34 14.11 8.46
C ILE A 95 8.67 12.85 9.29
N VAL A 96 9.96 12.58 9.54
CA VAL A 96 10.40 11.44 10.34
C VAL A 96 9.92 11.57 11.80
N THR A 97 10.00 12.75 12.40
CA THR A 97 9.57 12.95 13.80
C THR A 97 8.06 12.85 13.97
N LEU A 98 7.29 13.17 12.92
CA LEU A 98 5.84 12.96 12.90
C LEU A 98 5.43 11.51 12.59
N HIS A 99 6.38 10.64 12.24
CA HIS A 99 6.08 9.25 11.92
C HIS A 99 5.95 8.41 13.20
N ARG A 100 4.85 7.66 13.32
CA ARG A 100 4.57 6.82 14.48
C ARG A 100 5.23 5.43 14.37
N TYR A 101 5.07 4.78 13.22
CA TYR A 101 5.44 3.36 13.05
C TYR A 101 6.28 3.14 11.81
N GLY A 102 7.45 2.51 11.94
CA GLY A 102 8.34 2.35 10.79
C GLY A 102 8.87 3.70 10.31
N GLY A 103 9.17 3.81 9.02
CA GLY A 103 9.72 5.03 8.42
C GLY A 103 8.90 5.53 7.23
N PRO A 104 9.13 6.79 6.82
CA PRO A 104 8.35 7.39 5.75
C PRO A 104 8.54 6.68 4.40
N SER A 105 7.46 6.61 3.63
CA SER A 105 7.42 5.99 2.30
C SER A 105 7.95 6.92 1.22
N TRP A 106 9.26 7.16 1.21
CA TRP A 106 9.93 8.08 0.28
C TRP A 106 9.66 7.81 -1.20
N ARG A 107 9.29 6.58 -1.57
CA ARG A 107 8.98 6.18 -2.95
C ARG A 107 7.63 6.69 -3.46
N ASN A 108 6.72 7.04 -2.56
CA ASN A 108 5.39 7.54 -2.94
C ASN A 108 5.39 9.05 -3.24
N THR A 109 6.46 9.76 -2.89
CA THR A 109 6.47 11.22 -2.90
C THR A 109 7.56 11.82 -3.80
N HIS A 110 7.24 13.00 -4.31
CA HIS A 110 8.11 13.89 -5.06
C HIS A 110 8.61 15.01 -4.14
N ALA A 111 9.87 14.91 -3.71
CA ALA A 111 10.48 15.87 -2.79
C ALA A 111 10.52 17.30 -3.35
N GLU A 112 10.53 17.44 -4.67
CA GLU A 112 10.40 18.72 -5.39
C GLU A 112 9.12 19.49 -5.07
N ASN A 113 8.07 18.79 -4.65
CA ASN A 113 6.74 19.36 -4.43
C ASN A 113 6.43 19.58 -2.94
N TRP A 114 7.27 19.12 -2.01
CA TRP A 114 7.05 19.24 -0.56
C TRP A 114 6.81 20.67 -0.06
N ALA A 115 7.33 21.67 -0.76
CA ALA A 115 7.15 23.08 -0.37
C ALA A 115 5.76 23.65 -0.72
N HIS A 116 5.05 23.04 -1.66
CA HIS A 116 3.85 23.61 -2.26
C HIS A 116 2.65 22.69 -2.23
N ASP A 117 2.89 21.38 -2.05
CA ASP A 117 1.86 20.36 -2.05
C ASP A 117 1.85 19.60 -0.72
N TYR A 118 0.78 19.81 0.04
CA TYR A 118 0.54 19.10 1.30
C TYR A 118 0.35 17.60 1.10
N TRP A 119 -0.15 17.20 -0.08
CA TRP A 119 -0.42 15.81 -0.37
C TRP A 119 0.87 15.01 -0.53
N GLU A 120 1.94 15.64 -1.03
CA GLU A 120 3.25 15.01 -1.14
C GLU A 120 3.84 14.68 0.24
N ILE A 121 3.61 15.54 1.24
CA ILE A 121 3.89 15.21 2.63
C ILE A 121 2.96 14.08 3.13
N GLY A 122 1.67 14.13 2.81
CA GLY A 122 0.71 13.07 3.15
C GLY A 122 1.12 11.68 2.66
N LYS A 123 1.64 11.58 1.42
CA LYS A 123 2.10 10.33 0.80
C LYS A 123 3.27 9.68 1.54
N CYS A 124 4.02 10.44 2.35
CA CYS A 124 5.07 9.91 3.20
C CYS A 124 4.54 8.98 4.30
N PHE A 125 3.27 9.10 4.69
CA PHE A 125 2.63 8.30 5.74
C PHE A 125 1.80 7.12 5.18
N LEU A 126 1.76 6.96 3.86
CA LEU A 126 1.13 5.83 3.19
C LEU A 126 2.01 4.56 3.24
N PRO A 127 1.45 3.37 3.00
CA PRO A 127 2.24 2.15 2.82
C PRO A 127 3.29 2.26 1.70
N LEU A 128 4.38 1.49 1.77
CA LEU A 128 5.57 1.65 0.92
C LEU A 128 5.33 1.66 -0.60
N ASP A 129 4.31 0.95 -1.08
CA ASP A 129 4.03 0.77 -2.50
C ASP A 129 2.55 1.02 -2.82
N GLY A 130 2.25 1.34 -4.08
CA GLY A 130 0.89 1.44 -4.62
C GLY A 130 0.27 2.84 -4.61
N TYR A 131 0.96 3.85 -4.07
CA TYR A 131 0.39 5.19 -3.89
C TYR A 131 1.14 6.32 -4.62
N SER A 132 2.23 6.01 -5.34
CA SER A 132 3.03 7.02 -6.04
C SER A 132 2.24 7.80 -7.11
N SER A 133 1.25 7.16 -7.73
CA SER A 133 0.40 7.77 -8.77
C SER A 133 -0.89 8.41 -8.23
N VAL A 134 -1.16 8.32 -6.93
CA VAL A 134 -2.37 8.89 -6.32
C VAL A 134 -2.15 10.39 -6.15
N SER A 135 -3.06 11.21 -6.68
CA SER A 135 -2.84 12.67 -6.77
C SER A 135 -3.50 13.47 -5.64
N SER A 136 -4.37 12.86 -4.83
CA SER A 136 -5.07 13.55 -3.75
C SER A 136 -5.59 12.58 -2.67
N VAL A 137 -6.06 13.15 -1.55
CA VAL A 137 -6.76 12.39 -0.50
C VAL A 137 -8.01 11.72 -1.07
N GLN A 138 -8.75 12.41 -1.94
CA GLN A 138 -9.98 11.92 -2.57
C GLN A 138 -9.73 10.69 -3.43
N GLU A 139 -8.59 10.63 -4.12
CA GLU A 139 -8.20 9.49 -4.95
C GLU A 139 -7.61 8.34 -4.13
N SER A 140 -7.19 8.60 -2.89
CA SER A 140 -6.70 7.56 -1.99
C SER A 140 -7.82 6.57 -1.65
N ASP A 141 -7.49 5.30 -1.48
CA ASP A 141 -8.46 4.32 -1.03
C ASP A 141 -8.66 4.41 0.49
N PHE A 142 -9.64 3.66 1.04
CA PHE A 142 -9.88 3.67 2.49
C PHE A 142 -8.62 3.28 3.30
N ASN A 143 -7.79 2.35 2.80
CA ASN A 143 -6.60 1.92 3.53
C ASN A 143 -5.56 3.03 3.54
N GLY A 144 -5.43 3.79 2.46
CA GLY A 144 -4.54 4.96 2.40
C GLY A 144 -4.95 6.03 3.40
N VAL A 145 -6.24 6.40 3.44
CA VAL A 145 -6.78 7.38 4.41
C VAL A 145 -6.49 6.96 5.85
N ILE A 146 -6.83 5.71 6.21
CA ILE A 146 -6.61 5.20 7.57
C ILE A 146 -5.11 5.06 7.88
N SER A 147 -4.27 4.69 6.90
CA SER A 147 -2.82 4.59 7.10
C SER A 147 -2.19 5.94 7.42
N ILE A 148 -2.62 7.02 6.75
CA ILE A 148 -2.13 8.37 7.06
C ILE A 148 -2.47 8.72 8.52
N MET A 149 -3.71 8.50 8.96
CA MET A 149 -4.15 8.80 10.32
C MET A 149 -3.42 7.95 11.38
N LEU A 150 -3.08 6.70 11.06
CA LEU A 150 -2.34 5.81 11.95
C LEU A 150 -0.85 6.14 12.04
N ASN A 151 -0.22 6.43 10.90
CA ASN A 151 1.23 6.58 10.80
C ASN A 151 1.70 8.00 11.12
N CYS A 152 0.82 9.00 11.10
CA CYS A 152 1.17 10.37 11.44
C CYS A 152 0.70 10.73 12.87
N LEU A 153 1.67 11.08 13.73
CA LEU A 153 1.45 11.44 15.13
C LEU A 153 0.50 12.63 15.31
N HIS A 154 0.43 13.55 14.34
CA HIS A 154 -0.52 14.66 14.35
C HIS A 154 -1.96 14.18 14.59
N PHE A 155 -2.40 13.19 13.82
CA PHE A 155 -3.76 12.66 13.92
C PHE A 155 -4.03 11.91 15.23
N GLN A 156 -2.99 11.31 15.82
CA GLN A 156 -3.10 10.69 17.14
C GLN A 156 -3.38 11.72 18.22
N THR A 157 -2.86 12.95 18.09
CA THR A 157 -3.16 14.02 19.05
C THR A 157 -4.54 14.64 18.85
N CYS A 158 -5.11 14.54 17.65
CA CYS A 158 -6.43 15.08 17.34
C CYS A 158 -7.58 14.17 17.82
N LEU A 159 -7.40 12.85 17.81
CA LEU A 159 -8.46 11.89 18.11
C LEU A 159 -8.57 11.63 19.61
N SER A 160 -9.79 11.52 20.13
CA SER A 160 -10.05 11.13 21.52
C SER A 160 -9.63 9.70 21.83
N SER A 161 -9.67 8.85 20.81
CA SER A 161 -9.29 7.43 20.83
C SER A 161 -7.83 7.20 20.45
N ALA A 162 -6.98 8.20 20.67
CA ALA A 162 -5.55 8.20 20.41
C ALA A 162 -4.90 6.88 20.86
N CYS A 163 -4.12 6.29 19.97
CA CYS A 163 -3.45 5.05 20.26
C CYS A 163 -2.27 5.32 21.21
N ILE A 164 -2.45 5.05 22.50
CA ILE A 164 -1.39 5.12 23.51
C ILE A 164 -0.26 4.17 23.09
N SER A 165 0.99 4.65 23.13
CA SER A 165 2.17 3.83 22.90
C SER A 165 2.86 3.51 24.22
N PRO A 166 3.17 2.25 24.53
CA PRO A 166 2.78 1.04 23.81
C PRO A 166 1.30 0.65 24.08
N PRO A 167 0.59 0.08 23.09
CA PRO A 167 -0.77 -0.43 23.32
C PRO A 167 -0.72 -1.65 24.27
N PRO A 168 -1.69 -1.82 25.16
CA PRO A 168 -1.89 -3.08 25.87
C PRO A 168 -2.08 -4.25 24.87
N PRO A 169 -1.69 -5.48 25.23
CA PRO A 169 -1.76 -6.65 24.32
C PRO A 169 -3.16 -6.89 23.72
N ASP A 170 -4.22 -6.50 24.44
CA ASP A 170 -5.61 -6.84 24.11
C ASP A 170 -6.48 -5.63 23.73
N ASP A 171 -5.94 -4.40 23.73
CA ASP A 171 -6.73 -3.19 23.45
C ASP A 171 -6.16 -2.39 22.27
N ALA A 172 -6.48 -2.88 21.07
CA ALA A 172 -6.23 -2.13 19.85
C ALA A 172 -7.03 -0.81 19.89
N CYS A 173 -6.34 0.30 19.71
CA CYS A 173 -6.99 1.61 19.58
C CYS A 173 -7.98 1.63 18.40
N LEU A 174 -8.90 2.60 18.42
CA LEU A 174 -10.01 2.66 17.46
C LEU A 174 -9.54 2.62 15.99
N LEU A 175 -8.50 3.38 15.64
CA LEU A 175 -7.97 3.39 14.28
C LEU A 175 -7.39 2.03 13.84
N GLU A 176 -6.84 1.25 14.77
CA GLU A 176 -6.36 -0.10 14.47
C GLU A 176 -7.51 -1.07 14.22
N LYS A 177 -8.59 -0.97 15.02
CA LYS A 177 -9.84 -1.72 14.77
C LYS A 177 -10.42 -1.37 13.39
N VAL A 178 -10.49 -0.08 13.06
CA VAL A 178 -10.96 0.43 11.76
C VAL A 178 -10.08 -0.08 10.60
N ARG A 179 -8.76 -0.08 10.76
CA ARG A 179 -7.83 -0.67 9.77
C ARG A 179 -8.08 -2.16 9.60
N GLN A 180 -8.29 -2.88 10.70
CA GLN A 180 -8.52 -4.32 10.66
C GLN A 180 -9.80 -4.66 9.91
N ILE A 181 -10.88 -3.91 10.10
CA ILE A 181 -12.12 -4.06 9.30
C ILE A 181 -11.80 -3.91 7.80
N GLY A 182 -11.10 -2.84 7.42
CA GLY A 182 -10.73 -2.60 6.03
C GLY A 182 -9.87 -3.71 5.40
N ARG A 183 -9.04 -4.38 6.21
CA ARG A 183 -8.25 -5.55 5.80
C ARG A 183 -9.11 -6.79 5.65
N VAL A 184 -9.92 -7.13 6.65
CA VAL A 184 -10.78 -8.31 6.63
C VAL A 184 -11.72 -8.22 5.43
N VAL A 185 -12.50 -7.14 5.32
CA VAL A 185 -13.47 -6.97 4.24
C VAL A 185 -12.84 -7.10 2.85
N ARG A 186 -11.62 -6.60 2.63
CA ARG A 186 -10.95 -6.67 1.32
C ARG A 186 -10.20 -7.97 1.02
N HIS A 187 -9.84 -8.74 2.04
CA HIS A 187 -9.03 -9.95 1.88
C HIS A 187 -9.80 -11.24 2.16
N THR A 188 -11.05 -11.14 2.59
CA THR A 188 -11.97 -12.27 2.71
C THR A 188 -12.25 -12.88 1.34
N SER A 189 -11.74 -14.10 1.10
CA SER A 189 -11.79 -14.76 -0.21
C SER A 189 -13.16 -15.29 -0.61
N ASP A 190 -14.05 -15.51 0.36
CA ASP A 190 -15.43 -15.97 0.15
C ASP A 190 -16.43 -14.80 0.08
N CYS A 191 -15.97 -13.55 0.24
CA CYS A 191 -16.80 -12.34 0.19
C CYS A 191 -18.03 -12.43 1.11
N LYS A 192 -17.84 -12.93 2.34
CA LYS A 192 -18.90 -13.15 3.33
C LYS A 192 -18.62 -12.40 4.63
N VAL A 193 -19.67 -11.84 5.22
CA VAL A 193 -19.63 -11.18 6.53
C VAL A 193 -20.89 -11.58 7.31
N THR A 194 -20.70 -12.02 8.56
CA THR A 194 -21.84 -12.40 9.41
C THR A 194 -22.62 -11.14 9.85
N ASP A 195 -23.86 -11.31 10.30
CA ASP A 195 -24.64 -10.17 10.83
C ASP A 195 -23.95 -9.54 12.06
N ALA A 196 -23.32 -10.37 12.90
CA ALA A 196 -22.63 -9.93 14.10
C ALA A 196 -21.41 -9.07 13.73
N ASP A 197 -20.59 -9.54 12.79
CA ASP A 197 -19.42 -8.79 12.31
C ASP A 197 -19.85 -7.48 11.65
N LEU A 198 -20.89 -7.52 10.80
CA LEU A 198 -21.38 -6.32 10.14
C LEU A 198 -21.86 -5.27 11.14
N GLN A 199 -22.56 -5.69 12.20
CA GLN A 199 -23.00 -4.82 13.28
C GLN A 199 -21.81 -4.18 14.01
N GLU A 200 -20.78 -4.98 14.32
CA GLU A 200 -19.53 -4.48 14.92
C GLU A 200 -18.82 -3.49 14.01
N TYR A 201 -18.79 -3.74 12.70
CA TYR A 201 -18.19 -2.85 11.72
C TYR A 201 -18.89 -1.50 11.68
N PHE A 202 -20.23 -1.48 11.60
CA PHE A 202 -21.00 -0.23 11.64
C PHE A 202 -20.76 0.55 12.92
N GLN A 203 -20.76 -0.13 14.07
CA GLN A 203 -20.53 0.51 15.35
C GLN A 203 -19.13 1.15 15.41
N THR A 204 -18.10 0.39 15.03
CA THR A 204 -16.70 0.85 15.06
C THR A 204 -16.46 2.03 14.13
N LEU A 205 -16.96 1.96 12.89
CA LEU A 205 -16.83 3.04 11.91
C LEU A 205 -17.61 4.30 12.35
N SER A 206 -18.81 4.13 12.89
CA SER A 206 -19.61 5.25 13.42
C SER A 206 -18.93 5.92 14.59
N THR A 207 -18.34 5.16 15.52
CA THR A 207 -17.57 5.69 16.64
C THR A 207 -16.40 6.56 16.19
N LEU A 208 -15.70 6.20 15.10
CA LEU A 208 -14.65 7.05 14.53
C LEU A 208 -15.24 8.36 13.98
N LEU A 209 -16.32 8.28 13.19
CA LEU A 209 -16.91 9.45 12.55
C LEU A 209 -17.54 10.45 13.52
N VAL A 210 -17.81 10.05 14.76
CA VAL A 210 -18.33 10.94 15.80
C VAL A 210 -17.30 11.24 16.89
N ASP A 211 -16.00 11.05 16.60
CA ASP A 211 -14.95 11.34 17.58
C ASP A 211 -15.10 12.78 18.10
N PRO A 212 -15.26 12.95 19.43
CA PRO A 212 -15.65 14.22 20.01
C PRO A 212 -14.58 15.30 19.90
N ASN A 213 -13.31 14.93 19.71
CA ASN A 213 -12.23 15.90 19.68
C ASN A 213 -12.08 16.57 18.32
N CYS A 214 -12.39 15.88 17.22
CA CYS A 214 -12.07 16.39 15.88
C CYS A 214 -13.10 16.13 14.79
N LEU A 215 -14.02 15.16 14.95
CA LEU A 215 -14.94 14.75 13.87
C LEU A 215 -16.41 15.03 14.16
N GLN A 216 -16.83 15.16 15.43
CA GLN A 216 -18.24 15.40 15.79
C GLN A 216 -18.87 16.66 15.18
N HIS A 217 -18.04 17.64 14.80
CA HIS A 217 -18.48 18.89 14.18
C HIS A 217 -18.14 19.00 12.69
N ASP A 218 -17.48 17.98 12.11
CA ASP A 218 -17.22 17.98 10.68
C ASP A 218 -18.49 17.59 9.91
N PRO A 219 -18.97 18.43 8.97
CA PRO A 219 -20.20 18.16 8.23
C PRO A 219 -20.14 16.86 7.41
N SER A 220 -18.99 16.56 6.80
CA SER A 220 -18.81 15.35 6.00
C SER A 220 -18.85 14.11 6.87
N SER A 221 -18.23 14.16 8.04
CA SER A 221 -18.28 13.08 9.03
C SER A 221 -19.70 12.84 9.56
N THR A 222 -20.44 13.91 9.85
CA THR A 222 -21.84 13.83 10.31
C THR A 222 -22.75 13.21 9.25
N ILE A 223 -22.60 13.62 7.98
CA ILE A 223 -23.34 13.06 6.84
C ILE A 223 -23.00 11.58 6.66
N ALA A 224 -21.71 11.22 6.72
CA ALA A 224 -21.27 9.84 6.61
C ALA A 224 -21.86 8.96 7.74
N CYS A 225 -21.87 9.45 8.98
CA CYS A 225 -22.45 8.73 10.11
C CYS A 225 -23.98 8.54 9.95
N ALA A 226 -24.71 9.54 9.43
CA ALA A 226 -26.12 9.37 9.09
C ALA A 226 -26.31 8.28 8.01
N ARG A 227 -25.50 8.31 6.95
CA ARG A 227 -25.55 7.30 5.87
C ARG A 227 -25.22 5.89 6.37
N LEU A 228 -24.27 5.73 7.30
CA LEU A 228 -24.00 4.42 7.92
C LEU A 228 -25.23 3.88 8.67
N ARG A 229 -25.95 4.75 9.39
CA ARG A 229 -27.20 4.36 10.07
C ARG A 229 -28.31 4.00 9.08
N ASP A 230 -28.44 4.72 7.98
CA ASP A 230 -29.42 4.38 6.94
C ASP A 230 -29.09 3.02 6.29
N LEU A 231 -27.81 2.78 6.00
CA LEU A 231 -27.33 1.52 5.45
C LEU A 231 -27.55 0.34 6.40
N GLN A 232 -27.34 0.55 7.71
CA GLN A 232 -27.60 -0.43 8.75
C GLN A 232 -29.09 -0.80 8.85
N ASN A 233 -29.99 0.15 8.56
CA ASN A 233 -31.44 -0.04 8.61
C ASN A 233 -32.06 -0.42 7.25
N ASP A 234 -31.25 -0.92 6.30
CA ASP A 234 -31.69 -1.32 4.95
C ASP A 234 -32.35 -0.20 4.12
N ARG A 235 -32.11 1.07 4.47
CA ARG A 235 -32.61 2.23 3.73
C ARG A 235 -31.61 2.63 2.65
N LEU A 236 -31.42 1.76 1.66
CA LEU A 236 -30.55 2.01 0.51
C LEU A 236 -31.22 2.95 -0.50
N SER A 237 -30.58 4.08 -0.79
CA SER A 237 -30.96 4.89 -1.95
C SER A 237 -30.58 4.22 -3.27
N ILE A 238 -31.25 4.59 -4.37
CA ILE A 238 -30.91 4.13 -5.72
C ILE A 238 -29.44 4.44 -6.07
N LYS A 239 -28.93 5.58 -5.57
CA LYS A 239 -27.53 5.96 -5.73
C LYS A 239 -26.59 4.97 -5.03
N GLU A 240 -26.92 4.56 -3.81
CA GLU A 240 -26.12 3.61 -3.03
C GLU A 240 -26.17 2.20 -3.62
N LEU A 241 -27.28 1.80 -4.22
CA LEU A 241 -27.36 0.59 -5.06
C LEU A 241 -26.46 0.70 -6.30
N GLY A 242 -26.39 1.88 -6.93
CA GLY A 242 -25.48 2.14 -8.04
C GLY A 242 -24.00 2.12 -7.63
N ASP A 243 -23.68 2.66 -6.47
CA ASP A 243 -22.32 2.66 -5.92
C ASP A 243 -21.90 1.25 -5.46
N LEU A 244 -22.84 0.48 -4.89
CA LEU A 244 -22.70 -0.96 -4.64
C LEU A 244 -22.29 -1.72 -5.90
N LEU A 245 -23.01 -1.51 -7.00
CA LEU A 245 -22.73 -2.17 -8.27
C LEU A 245 -21.38 -1.76 -8.85
N LYS A 246 -20.99 -0.48 -8.72
CA LYS A 246 -19.67 -0.01 -9.17
C LYS A 246 -18.54 -0.60 -8.34
N GLU A 247 -18.69 -0.70 -7.03
CA GLU A 247 -17.65 -1.24 -6.16
C GLU A 247 -17.57 -2.77 -6.28
N ALA A 248 -18.71 -3.45 -6.44
CA ALA A 248 -18.77 -4.85 -6.85
C ALA A 248 -18.00 -5.08 -8.14
N TYR A 249 -18.26 -4.25 -9.15
CA TYR A 249 -17.59 -4.33 -10.44
C TYR A 249 -16.08 -4.07 -10.32
N ARG A 250 -15.66 -3.02 -9.61
CA ARG A 250 -14.24 -2.75 -9.36
C ARG A 250 -13.55 -3.89 -8.64
N THR A 251 -14.17 -4.46 -7.61
CA THR A 251 -13.61 -5.57 -6.86
C THR A 251 -13.49 -6.82 -7.75
N LEU A 252 -14.49 -7.09 -8.59
CA LEU A 252 -14.44 -8.18 -9.57
C LEU A 252 -13.33 -7.97 -10.62
N VAL A 253 -13.16 -6.75 -11.11
CA VAL A 253 -12.07 -6.39 -12.04
C VAL A 253 -10.71 -6.56 -11.37
N LEU A 254 -10.53 -6.05 -10.15
CA LEU A 254 -9.28 -6.20 -9.39
C LEU A 254 -8.98 -7.66 -9.06
N ALA A 255 -9.99 -8.45 -8.70
CA ALA A 255 -9.83 -9.89 -8.46
C ALA A 255 -9.44 -10.63 -9.74
N LYS A 256 -10.00 -10.25 -10.89
CA LYS A 256 -9.64 -10.79 -12.21
C LYS A 256 -8.19 -10.43 -12.56
N GLU A 257 -7.81 -9.16 -12.43
CA GLU A 257 -6.45 -8.70 -12.70
C GLU A 257 -5.42 -9.33 -11.75
N ALA A 258 -5.76 -9.49 -10.47
CA ALA A 258 -4.92 -10.20 -9.51
C ALA A 258 -4.75 -11.67 -9.90
N GLY A 259 -5.83 -12.35 -10.30
CA GLY A 259 -5.78 -13.73 -10.80
C GLY A 259 -4.90 -13.87 -12.05
N GLU A 260 -5.02 -12.95 -13.00
CA GLU A 260 -4.17 -12.91 -14.20
C GLU A 260 -2.70 -12.67 -13.85
N ARG A 261 -2.40 -11.75 -12.92
CA ARG A 261 -1.04 -11.50 -12.44
C ARG A 261 -0.45 -12.71 -11.72
N PHE A 262 -1.21 -13.38 -10.86
CA PHE A 262 -0.77 -14.61 -10.20
C PHE A 262 -0.50 -15.73 -11.20
N SER A 263 -1.32 -15.86 -12.24
CA SER A 263 -1.08 -16.82 -13.33
C SER A 263 0.25 -16.52 -14.06
N LEU A 264 0.47 -15.27 -14.43
CA LEU A 264 1.71 -14.81 -15.08
C LEU A 264 2.95 -15.00 -14.20
N GLU A 265 2.85 -14.72 -12.90
CA GLU A 265 3.94 -14.91 -11.93
C GLU A 265 4.25 -16.40 -11.73
N ALA A 266 3.21 -17.24 -11.67
CA ALA A 266 3.34 -18.69 -11.58
C ALA A 266 4.01 -19.28 -12.83
N GLU A 267 3.61 -18.84 -14.03
CA GLU A 267 4.23 -19.24 -15.29
C GLU A 267 5.71 -18.85 -15.37
N ARG A 268 6.05 -17.61 -14.99
CA ARG A 268 7.45 -17.16 -14.92
C ARG A 268 8.27 -17.97 -13.92
N THR A 269 7.69 -18.27 -12.76
CA THR A 269 8.35 -19.08 -11.73
C THR A 269 8.59 -20.50 -12.25
N LEU A 270 7.59 -21.10 -12.91
CA LEU A 270 7.70 -22.41 -13.53
C LEU A 270 8.79 -22.45 -14.61
N GLU A 271 8.85 -21.43 -15.47
CA GLU A 271 9.87 -21.32 -16.52
C GLU A 271 11.29 -21.19 -15.92
N GLN A 272 11.45 -20.38 -14.87
CA GLN A 272 12.74 -20.22 -14.18
C GLN A 272 13.20 -21.52 -13.52
N VAL A 273 12.30 -22.22 -12.84
CA VAL A 273 12.58 -23.52 -12.21
C VAL A 273 12.96 -24.55 -13.27
N THR A 274 12.24 -24.58 -14.39
CA THR A 274 12.52 -25.49 -15.51
C THR A 274 13.91 -25.25 -16.10
N LYS A 275 14.24 -23.99 -16.43
CA LYS A 275 15.57 -23.61 -16.95
C LYS A 275 16.69 -23.91 -15.94
N ALA A 276 16.45 -23.72 -14.64
CA ALA A 276 17.41 -24.08 -13.60
C ALA A 276 17.64 -25.59 -13.52
N GLY A 277 16.57 -26.39 -13.64
CA GLY A 277 16.62 -27.85 -13.72
C GLY A 277 17.43 -28.34 -14.92
N GLU A 278 17.17 -27.81 -16.11
CA GLU A 278 17.92 -28.15 -17.32
C GLU A 278 19.42 -27.83 -17.22
N ARG A 279 19.77 -26.67 -16.63
CA ARG A 279 21.17 -26.30 -16.39
C ARG A 279 21.86 -27.28 -15.45
N ARG A 280 21.19 -27.64 -14.34
CA ARG A 280 21.71 -28.63 -13.39
C ARG A 280 21.91 -30.00 -14.03
N LEU A 281 20.96 -30.45 -14.85
CA LEU A 281 21.06 -31.71 -15.58
C LEU A 281 22.24 -31.70 -16.56
N LYS A 282 22.39 -30.64 -17.36
CA LYS A 282 23.53 -30.47 -18.28
C LYS A 282 24.87 -30.48 -17.55
N SER A 283 24.97 -29.79 -16.42
CA SER A 283 26.17 -29.78 -15.56
C SER A 283 26.47 -31.17 -14.97
N ALA A 284 25.44 -31.90 -14.51
CA ALA A 284 25.60 -33.25 -13.97
C ALA A 284 26.04 -34.25 -15.04
N THR A 285 25.46 -34.19 -16.25
CA THR A 285 25.87 -35.02 -17.39
C THR A 285 27.31 -34.72 -17.80
N HIS A 286 27.70 -33.44 -17.85
CA HIS A 286 29.07 -33.06 -18.16
C HIS A 286 30.06 -33.57 -17.11
N ALA A 287 29.74 -33.42 -15.82
CA ALA A 287 30.57 -33.94 -14.72
C ALA A 287 30.68 -35.48 -14.75
N GLY A 288 29.59 -36.18 -15.08
CA GLY A 288 29.57 -37.63 -15.25
C GLY A 288 30.46 -38.08 -16.41
N GLN A 289 30.39 -37.41 -17.56
CA GLN A 289 31.24 -37.68 -18.71
C GLN A 289 32.73 -37.41 -18.43
N GLN A 290 33.06 -36.34 -17.70
CA GLN A 290 34.44 -36.08 -17.28
C GLN A 290 34.96 -37.17 -16.32
N ARG A 291 34.15 -37.62 -15.36
CA ARG A 291 34.53 -38.71 -14.45
C ARG A 291 34.74 -40.04 -15.16
N LEU A 292 33.92 -40.36 -16.16
CA LEU A 292 34.11 -41.55 -17.01
C LEU A 292 35.42 -41.48 -17.80
N LYS A 293 35.76 -40.34 -18.41
CA LYS A 293 37.03 -40.14 -19.12
C LYS A 293 38.26 -40.28 -18.21
N ILE A 294 38.16 -39.85 -16.95
CA ILE A 294 39.24 -40.01 -15.97
C ILE A 294 39.39 -41.49 -15.61
N LYS A 295 38.29 -42.22 -15.38
CA LYS A 295 38.35 -43.65 -15.06
C LYS A 295 38.93 -44.51 -16.19
N THR A 296 38.61 -44.24 -17.46
CA THR A 296 39.23 -44.96 -18.59
C THR A 296 40.73 -44.70 -18.68
N LYS A 297 41.19 -43.46 -18.52
CA LYS A 297 42.62 -43.15 -18.49
C LYS A 297 43.38 -43.82 -17.33
N VAL A 298 42.77 -43.90 -16.15
CA VAL A 298 43.38 -44.57 -14.99
C VAL A 298 43.43 -46.08 -15.20
N GLY A 299 42.39 -46.69 -15.78
CA GLY A 299 42.35 -48.11 -16.13
C GLY A 299 43.38 -48.53 -17.20
N GLU A 300 43.56 -47.71 -18.24
CA GLU A 300 44.60 -47.93 -19.26
C GLU A 300 46.02 -47.81 -18.67
N SER A 301 46.23 -46.89 -17.73
CA SER A 301 47.52 -46.74 -17.03
C SER A 301 47.81 -47.87 -16.02
N THR A 302 46.79 -48.57 -15.52
CA THR A 302 47.00 -49.72 -14.62
C THR A 302 47.31 -51.00 -15.40
N TYR A 303 46.71 -51.17 -16.58
CA TYR A 303 46.97 -52.33 -17.45
C TYR A 303 48.41 -52.35 -18.01
N LEU A 304 49.03 -51.18 -18.24
CA LEU A 304 50.42 -51.07 -18.69
C LEU A 304 51.47 -51.30 -17.58
N ARG A 305 51.07 -51.44 -16.31
CA ARG A 305 51.98 -51.68 -15.18
C ARG A 305 52.02 -53.13 -14.70
N THR A 306 51.15 -54.00 -15.21
CA THR A 306 51.05 -55.42 -14.79
C THR A 306 51.46 -56.42 -15.87
N SER A 307 51.92 -55.96 -17.04
CA SER A 307 52.42 -56.79 -18.14
C SER A 307 53.94 -56.67 -18.29
N HIS A 308 54.64 -56.91 -17.19
CA HIS A 308 56.05 -57.29 -17.15
C HIS A 308 56.19 -58.80 -17.03
#